data_AF-A0A7C4BRK3-F1
#
_entry.id   AF-A0A7C4BRK3-F1
#
_cell.length_a   1.000
_cell.length_b   1.000
_cell.length_c   1.000
_cell.angle_alpha   90.00
_cell.angle_beta   90.00
_cell.angle_gamma   90.00
#
_symmetry.space_group_name_H-M   'P 1'
#
loop_
_entity.id
_entity.type
_entity.pdbx_description
1 polymer ?
#
loop_
_entity_poly.entity_id
_entity_poly.type
_entity_poly.pdbx_seq_one_letter_code
_entity_poly.pdbx_strand_id
1 'polypeptide(L)'
;MGTFNEAGVRCEGCHGPGSNHVANPINVSPPITGNDLKFERCGDCHQRNGKTNAIPAAGGYIQHREQYNELLATKHRLGSMPLTCSTCHDAHIPLLYPNAAGNHATTGNKLKAIKVGCETCHPNKEIVLKDGNGNPIGFKSASCTDCHMPRAKKTAVSQTIGTGYKADLTTHLIKIETRPYPRDSMFNAAGTLVKLDENGLGRVTLDFVCLPCHSTNDLNWASSYAQGIHTNGIVVGVDDKHTIITEYALSQNYPNPFNPTTKIRFDLPKTSEVTLEIYSISGEKMATLISNIMPAGQHNVTFDASSLPSGVYIYKLSADDFSSSKKMVLLK
;
A
#
# COMPACT_ATOMS: atom_id res chain seq x y z
N MET A 1 -9.33 7.79 41.89
CA MET A 1 -9.66 7.02 40.68
C MET A 1 -9.44 7.94 39.48
N GLY A 2 -8.36 7.72 38.73
CA GLY A 2 -7.91 8.65 37.70
C GLY A 2 -8.74 8.53 36.42
N THR A 3 -9.44 9.60 36.07
CA THR A 3 -9.98 9.82 34.73
C THR A 3 -8.89 10.43 33.85
N PHE A 4 -7.99 9.61 33.31
CA PHE A 4 -7.15 10.01 32.18
C PHE A 4 -7.87 9.64 30.88
N ASN A 5 -8.85 10.45 30.48
CA ASN A 5 -9.47 10.30 29.17
C ASN A 5 -8.74 11.23 28.17
N GLU A 6 -7.59 10.78 27.67
CA GLU A 6 -7.05 11.36 26.44
C GLU A 6 -7.67 10.64 25.25
N ALA A 7 -8.06 11.39 24.22
CA ALA A 7 -8.72 10.86 23.04
C ALA A 7 -7.78 9.95 22.23
N GLY A 8 -8.26 8.75 21.87
CA GLY A 8 -7.55 7.84 20.94
C GLY A 8 -7.39 6.41 21.47
N VAL A 9 -6.85 5.53 20.62
CA VAL A 9 -6.50 4.15 21.01
C VAL A 9 -5.12 4.17 21.66
N ARG A 10 -5.06 3.85 22.96
CA ARG A 10 -3.82 3.78 23.75
C ARG A 10 -3.31 2.34 23.85
N CYS A 11 -2.12 2.17 24.44
CA CYS A 11 -1.54 0.86 24.75
C CYS A 11 -2.57 -0.07 25.40
N GLU A 12 -3.31 0.43 26.39
CA GLU A 12 -4.30 -0.34 27.14
C GLU A 12 -5.55 -0.72 26.31
N GLY A 13 -5.86 0.05 25.27
CA GLY A 13 -6.92 -0.28 24.33
C GLY A 13 -6.64 -1.59 23.60
N CYS A 14 -5.38 -1.89 23.31
CA CYS A 14 -4.98 -3.13 22.65
C CYS A 14 -4.52 -4.21 23.65
N HIS A 15 -3.72 -3.82 24.65
CA HIS A 15 -3.03 -4.74 25.56
C HIS A 15 -3.76 -5.03 26.87
N GLY A 16 -4.88 -4.34 27.14
CA GLY A 16 -5.58 -4.39 28.42
C GLY A 16 -4.96 -3.48 29.49
N PRO A 17 -5.54 -3.42 30.70
CA PRO A 17 -5.10 -2.51 31.76
C PRO A 17 -3.64 -2.76 32.14
N GLY A 18 -2.81 -1.72 32.08
CA GLY A 18 -1.35 -1.82 32.19
C GLY A 18 -0.78 -1.42 33.54
N SER A 19 -1.61 -1.09 34.54
CA SER A 19 -1.17 -0.48 35.80
C SER A 19 -0.05 -1.26 36.52
N ASN A 20 -0.13 -2.59 36.49
CA ASN A 20 0.88 -3.46 37.12
C ASN A 20 2.16 -3.59 36.26
N HIS A 21 2.01 -3.53 34.93
CA HIS A 21 3.15 -3.51 34.00
C HIS A 21 3.94 -2.20 34.13
N VAL A 22 3.27 -1.05 34.24
CA VAL A 22 3.93 0.25 34.43
C VAL A 22 4.75 0.27 35.72
N ALA A 23 4.25 -0.36 36.79
CA ALA A 23 4.95 -0.44 38.07
C ALA A 23 6.16 -1.39 38.06
N ASN A 24 6.20 -2.39 37.17
CA ASN A 24 7.30 -3.35 37.07
C ASN A 24 7.45 -3.91 35.64
N PRO A 25 7.94 -3.10 34.69
CA PRO A 25 7.91 -3.43 33.26
C PRO A 25 8.85 -4.57 32.87
N ILE A 26 9.84 -4.87 33.72
CA ILE A 26 10.81 -5.95 33.49
C ILE A 26 10.17 -7.31 33.78
N ASN A 27 9.33 -7.41 34.82
CA ASN A 27 8.86 -8.70 35.33
C ASN A 27 7.35 -8.95 35.12
N VAL A 28 6.58 -7.91 34.81
CA VAL A 28 5.14 -8.02 34.59
C VAL A 28 4.88 -7.69 33.13
N SER A 29 4.33 -8.63 32.36
CA SER A 29 3.86 -8.35 30.99
C SER A 29 2.44 -7.76 31.00
N PRO A 30 2.04 -7.01 29.95
CA PRO A 30 0.64 -6.64 29.78
C PRO A 30 -0.27 -7.88 29.75
N PRO A 31 -1.55 -7.76 30.14
CA PRO A 31 -2.47 -8.90 30.19
C PRO A 31 -2.66 -9.60 28.85
N ILE A 32 -2.62 -8.83 27.75
CA ILE A 32 -2.75 -9.34 26.39
C ILE A 32 -1.40 -9.22 25.68
N THR A 33 -0.82 -10.36 25.32
CA THR A 33 0.44 -10.46 24.58
C THR A 33 0.37 -11.51 23.48
N GLY A 34 1.29 -11.46 22.53
CA GLY A 34 1.45 -12.55 21.55
C GLY A 34 0.28 -12.67 20.56
N ASN A 35 -0.35 -13.85 20.51
CA ASN A 35 -1.32 -14.25 19.47
C ASN A 35 -2.65 -13.51 19.56
N ASP A 36 -3.07 -13.09 20.74
CA ASP A 36 -4.36 -12.40 20.96
C ASP A 36 -4.41 -11.04 20.25
N LEU A 37 -3.25 -10.43 20.02
CA LEU A 37 -3.09 -9.16 19.31
C LEU A 37 -3.03 -9.32 17.79
N LYS A 38 -2.89 -10.53 17.26
CA LYS A 38 -2.54 -10.73 15.85
C LYS A 38 -3.71 -10.46 14.90
N PHE A 39 -4.91 -10.94 15.23
CA PHE A 39 -6.09 -10.80 14.35
C PHE A 39 -7.34 -10.34 15.10
N GLU A 40 -7.75 -11.10 16.12
CA GLU A 40 -9.03 -10.91 16.80
C GLU A 40 -9.17 -9.53 17.46
N ARG A 41 -8.09 -9.00 18.05
CA ARG A 41 -8.13 -7.69 18.73
C ARG A 41 -8.46 -6.54 17.80
N CYS A 42 -7.99 -6.59 16.55
CA CYS A 42 -8.29 -5.54 15.56
C CYS A 42 -9.81 -5.46 15.31
N GLY A 43 -10.47 -6.62 15.30
CA GLY A 43 -11.92 -6.75 15.17
C GLY A 43 -12.71 -6.25 16.38
N ASP A 44 -12.11 -5.72 17.44
CA ASP A 44 -12.89 -5.05 18.50
C ASP A 44 -13.37 -3.66 18.03
N CYS A 45 -12.62 -3.04 17.11
CA CYS A 45 -12.88 -1.68 16.63
C CYS A 45 -13.02 -1.59 15.10
N HIS A 46 -12.36 -2.48 14.35
CA HIS A 46 -12.35 -2.51 12.88
C HIS A 46 -13.39 -3.47 12.31
N GLN A 47 -14.56 -3.54 12.94
CA GLN A 47 -15.73 -4.24 12.39
C GLN A 47 -17.02 -3.47 12.62
N ARG A 48 -18.05 -3.88 11.91
CA ARG A 48 -19.46 -3.68 12.25
C ARG A 48 -20.23 -4.99 12.10
N ASN A 49 -21.25 -5.14 12.94
CA ASN A 49 -22.13 -6.30 12.99
C ASN A 49 -21.42 -7.62 13.33
N GLY A 50 -20.33 -7.55 14.08
CA GLY A 50 -19.59 -8.69 14.64
C GLY A 50 -18.36 -9.07 13.83
N LYS A 51 -17.57 -9.98 14.42
CA LYS A 51 -16.34 -10.53 13.84
C LYS A 51 -16.65 -11.63 12.81
N THR A 52 -17.33 -11.25 11.73
CA THR A 52 -17.78 -12.16 10.65
C THR A 52 -17.33 -11.65 9.30
N ASN A 53 -17.43 -12.46 8.25
CA ASN A 53 -17.17 -12.02 6.87
C ASN A 53 -18.36 -11.25 6.24
N ALA A 54 -19.43 -10.97 6.99
CA ALA A 54 -20.50 -10.11 6.53
C ALA A 54 -20.02 -8.66 6.53
N ILE A 55 -19.95 -8.02 5.36
CA ILE A 55 -19.39 -6.67 5.19
C ILE A 55 -20.54 -5.67 4.99
N PRO A 56 -20.83 -4.81 5.97
CA PRO A 56 -21.86 -3.79 5.84
C PRO A 56 -21.60 -2.80 4.71
N ALA A 57 -22.65 -2.54 3.97
CA ALA A 57 -22.69 -1.58 2.87
C ALA A 57 -23.87 -0.61 3.07
N ALA A 58 -23.74 0.58 2.49
CA ALA A 58 -24.81 1.55 2.40
C ALA A 58 -24.53 2.55 1.27
N GLY A 59 -25.56 2.94 0.53
CA GLY A 59 -25.45 3.95 -0.52
C GLY A 59 -24.49 3.59 -1.66
N GLY A 60 -24.32 2.29 -1.95
CA GLY A 60 -23.42 1.81 -3.00
C GLY A 60 -21.93 1.78 -2.61
N TYR A 61 -21.61 1.85 -1.31
CA TYR A 61 -20.25 1.77 -0.80
C TYR A 61 -20.18 0.81 0.39
N ILE A 62 -18.99 0.25 0.62
CA ILE A 62 -18.68 -0.40 1.91
C ILE A 62 -18.64 0.69 2.99
N GLN A 63 -19.15 0.39 4.17
CA GLN A 63 -19.09 1.34 5.27
C GLN A 63 -17.65 1.47 5.82
N HIS A 64 -17.38 2.53 6.55
CA HIS A 64 -16.10 2.67 7.25
C HIS A 64 -16.05 1.76 8.49
N ARG A 65 -14.83 1.35 8.87
CA ARG A 65 -14.50 0.41 9.95
C ARG A 65 -14.77 -1.06 9.66
N GLU A 66 -14.94 -1.47 8.41
CA GLU A 66 -15.20 -2.88 8.07
C GLU A 66 -13.94 -3.69 7.69
N GLN A 67 -12.73 -3.18 7.96
CA GLN A 67 -11.48 -3.82 7.50
C GLN A 67 -11.36 -5.27 7.95
N TYR A 68 -11.81 -5.59 9.16
CA TYR A 68 -11.80 -6.95 9.69
C TYR A 68 -12.77 -7.85 8.93
N ASN A 69 -14.01 -7.40 8.71
CA ASN A 69 -15.02 -8.12 7.94
C ASN A 69 -14.56 -8.35 6.49
N GLU A 70 -13.96 -7.32 5.88
CA GLU A 70 -13.41 -7.39 4.53
C GLU A 70 -12.31 -8.44 4.43
N LEU A 71 -11.32 -8.43 5.33
CA LEU A 71 -10.20 -9.37 5.30
C LEU A 71 -10.67 -10.82 5.49
N LEU A 72 -11.67 -11.04 6.36
CA LEU A 72 -12.32 -12.34 6.52
C LEU A 72 -12.98 -12.87 5.23
N ALA A 73 -13.42 -11.97 4.35
CA ALA A 73 -14.01 -12.30 3.06
C ALA A 73 -12.97 -12.40 1.92
N THR A 74 -11.69 -12.56 2.23
CA THR A 74 -10.63 -12.72 1.21
C THR A 74 -9.89 -14.04 1.35
N LYS A 75 -9.23 -14.45 0.25
CA LYS A 75 -8.31 -15.59 0.27
C LYS A 75 -7.10 -15.38 1.17
N HIS A 76 -6.76 -14.14 1.54
CA HIS A 76 -5.66 -13.86 2.47
C HIS A 76 -5.97 -14.37 3.88
N ARG A 77 -7.23 -14.68 4.20
CA ARG A 77 -7.59 -15.36 5.46
C ARG A 77 -7.63 -16.88 5.35
N LEU A 78 -7.63 -17.44 4.15
CA LEU A 78 -7.81 -18.88 3.89
C LEU A 78 -6.48 -19.58 3.60
N GLY A 79 -6.42 -20.90 3.86
CA GLY A 79 -5.28 -21.75 3.52
C GLY A 79 -4.29 -22.00 4.68
N SER A 80 -3.10 -22.49 4.34
CA SER A 80 -2.10 -23.00 5.30
C SER A 80 -1.40 -21.92 6.14
N MET A 81 -1.53 -20.64 5.76
CA MET A 81 -0.98 -19.50 6.50
C MET A 81 -1.93 -18.29 6.44
N PRO A 82 -2.99 -18.28 7.26
CA PRO A 82 -3.94 -17.17 7.27
C PRO A 82 -3.25 -15.88 7.70
N LEU A 83 -3.32 -14.86 6.85
CA LEU A 83 -2.77 -13.54 7.15
C LEU A 83 -3.64 -12.82 8.17
N THR A 84 -3.00 -11.98 8.97
CA THR A 84 -3.65 -11.11 9.93
C THR A 84 -3.35 -9.64 9.64
N CYS A 85 -4.05 -8.72 10.31
CA CYS A 85 -3.79 -7.29 10.17
C CYS A 85 -2.31 -6.98 10.45
N SER A 86 -1.75 -7.57 11.52
CA SER A 86 -0.35 -7.39 11.91
C SER A 86 0.67 -8.06 10.99
N THR A 87 0.23 -8.93 10.07
CA THR A 87 1.10 -9.50 9.04
C THR A 87 1.55 -8.42 8.08
N CYS A 88 0.62 -7.59 7.60
CA CYS A 88 0.92 -6.50 6.67
C CYS A 88 1.21 -5.18 7.39
N HIS A 89 0.62 -4.94 8.57
CA HIS A 89 0.71 -3.67 9.28
C HIS A 89 1.57 -3.72 10.54
N ASP A 90 2.32 -2.66 10.80
CA ASP A 90 2.85 -2.36 12.13
C ASP A 90 1.73 -1.76 12.99
N ALA A 91 1.38 -2.44 14.08
CA ALA A 91 0.32 -2.00 14.98
C ALA A 91 0.74 -0.80 15.85
N HIS A 92 2.05 -0.49 15.94
CA HIS A 92 2.56 0.61 16.75
C HIS A 92 2.75 1.91 15.97
N ILE A 93 2.63 1.87 14.64
CA ILE A 93 2.82 3.03 13.78
C ILE A 93 1.47 3.38 13.13
N PRO A 94 0.91 4.57 13.38
CA PRO A 94 -0.37 4.95 12.79
C PRO A 94 -0.24 5.12 11.28
N LEU A 95 -1.29 4.75 10.55
CA LEU A 95 -1.41 5.05 9.13
C LEU A 95 -1.79 6.52 8.95
N LEU A 96 -0.83 7.36 8.56
CA LEU A 96 -1.06 8.78 8.29
C LEU A 96 -1.34 8.97 6.80
N TYR A 97 -2.56 9.44 6.48
CA TYR A 97 -2.90 9.87 5.12
C TYR A 97 -2.41 11.30 4.89
N PRO A 98 -1.91 11.66 3.69
CA PRO A 98 -1.68 13.05 3.33
C PRO A 98 -2.97 13.85 3.47
N ASN A 99 -2.93 15.03 4.09
CA ASN A 99 -4.09 15.93 4.15
C ASN A 99 -4.32 16.58 2.79
N ALA A 100 -5.46 17.27 2.64
CA ALA A 100 -5.84 17.94 1.39
C ALA A 100 -4.83 19.01 0.90
N ALA A 101 -3.93 19.47 1.78
CA ALA A 101 -2.86 20.41 1.45
C ALA A 101 -1.53 19.71 1.07
N GLY A 102 -1.48 18.37 1.03
CA GLY A 102 -0.26 17.61 0.76
C GLY A 102 0.79 17.64 1.89
N ASN A 103 0.46 18.24 3.04
CA ASN A 103 1.39 18.47 4.14
C ASN A 103 1.12 17.50 5.29
N HIS A 104 1.83 16.38 5.33
CA HIS A 104 2.16 15.75 6.61
C HIS A 104 3.67 15.70 6.77
N ALA A 105 4.10 16.03 8.00
CA ALA A 105 5.44 15.96 8.58
C ALA A 105 6.55 15.65 7.57
N THR A 106 7.25 16.72 7.20
CA THR A 106 8.63 16.74 6.73
C THR A 106 9.46 15.62 7.38
N THR A 107 9.67 14.52 6.66
CA THR A 107 10.86 13.65 6.62
C THR A 107 10.52 12.31 5.96
N GLY A 108 10.56 12.28 4.64
CA GLY A 108 11.06 11.14 3.87
C GLY A 108 10.62 9.71 4.18
N ASN A 109 9.36 9.42 4.54
CA ASN A 109 8.89 8.04 4.49
C ASN A 109 7.37 7.91 4.30
N LYS A 110 6.99 7.42 3.12
CA LYS A 110 5.64 6.95 2.80
C LYS A 110 5.30 5.77 3.73
N LEU A 111 4.15 5.83 4.41
CA LEU A 111 3.48 4.70 5.10
C LEU A 111 4.40 3.74 5.88
N LYS A 112 5.15 4.21 6.90
CA LYS A 112 5.92 3.33 7.82
C LYS A 112 5.09 2.24 8.52
N ALA A 113 3.76 2.32 8.46
CA ALA A 113 2.85 1.35 9.03
C ALA A 113 2.69 0.07 8.19
N ILE A 114 3.18 0.00 6.94
CA ILE A 114 3.14 -1.22 6.12
C ILE A 114 4.50 -1.93 6.20
N LYS A 115 4.52 -3.17 6.68
CA LYS A 115 5.75 -3.97 6.86
C LYS A 115 5.97 -4.99 5.74
N VAL A 116 4.90 -5.42 5.08
CA VAL A 116 4.93 -6.45 4.03
C VAL A 116 4.14 -5.96 2.83
N GLY A 117 4.81 -5.88 1.68
CA GLY A 117 4.18 -5.56 0.41
C GLY A 117 3.55 -6.78 -0.26
N CYS A 118 2.72 -6.55 -1.27
CA CYS A 118 2.02 -7.63 -1.99
C CYS A 118 3.01 -8.56 -2.69
N GLU A 119 4.04 -7.96 -3.26
CA GLU A 119 5.13 -8.56 -4.01
C GLU A 119 5.97 -9.57 -3.21
N THR A 120 6.01 -9.45 -1.88
CA THR A 120 6.70 -10.43 -1.02
C THR A 120 6.11 -11.83 -1.17
N CYS A 121 4.80 -11.93 -1.38
CA CYS A 121 4.11 -13.21 -1.57
C CYS A 121 3.63 -13.43 -3.01
N HIS A 122 3.58 -12.38 -3.81
CA HIS A 122 3.13 -12.40 -5.20
C HIS A 122 4.21 -11.87 -6.14
N PRO A 123 5.36 -12.55 -6.24
CA PRO A 123 6.40 -12.15 -7.18
C PRO A 123 5.90 -12.30 -8.62
N ASN A 124 6.37 -11.43 -9.51
CA ASN A 124 6.08 -11.47 -10.95
C ASN A 124 4.59 -11.23 -11.28
N LYS A 125 3.92 -10.35 -10.53
CA LYS A 125 2.53 -9.93 -10.78
C LYS A 125 2.45 -8.48 -11.26
N GLU A 126 3.52 -7.96 -11.83
CA GLU A 126 3.52 -6.67 -12.52
C GLU A 126 2.69 -6.77 -13.81
N ILE A 127 2.15 -5.63 -14.24
CA ILE A 127 1.47 -5.57 -15.53
C ILE A 127 2.51 -5.30 -16.60
N VAL A 128 2.73 -6.29 -17.47
CA VAL A 128 3.65 -6.19 -18.61
C VAL A 128 3.04 -5.30 -19.69
N LEU A 129 3.81 -4.35 -20.21
CA LEU A 129 3.48 -3.59 -21.41
C LEU A 129 4.06 -4.28 -22.64
N LYS A 130 3.30 -4.31 -23.73
CA LYS A 130 3.67 -4.97 -24.98
C LYS A 130 3.59 -4.01 -26.18
N ASP A 131 4.45 -4.23 -27.17
CA ASP A 131 4.34 -3.57 -28.48
C ASP A 131 3.19 -4.15 -29.32
N GLY A 132 2.96 -3.57 -30.50
CA GLY A 132 1.94 -4.04 -31.45
C GLY A 132 2.18 -5.47 -31.99
N ASN A 133 3.38 -6.04 -31.80
CA ASN A 133 3.72 -7.41 -32.16
C ASN A 133 3.61 -8.37 -30.95
N GLY A 134 3.23 -7.87 -29.78
CA GLY A 134 3.10 -8.64 -28.54
C GLY A 134 4.40 -8.85 -27.76
N ASN A 135 5.51 -8.22 -28.16
CA ASN A 135 6.78 -8.31 -27.44
C ASN A 135 6.72 -7.47 -26.16
N PRO A 136 7.21 -7.97 -25.01
CA PRO A 136 7.34 -7.17 -23.80
C PRO A 136 8.26 -5.97 -24.03
N ILE A 137 7.78 -4.78 -23.68
CA ILE A 137 8.54 -3.53 -23.81
C ILE A 137 8.70 -2.81 -22.49
N GLY A 138 8.31 -3.41 -21.36
CA GLY A 138 8.45 -2.82 -20.03
C GLY A 138 7.24 -3.14 -19.16
N PHE A 139 7.05 -2.36 -18.09
CA PHE A 139 5.99 -2.59 -17.12
C PHE A 139 5.22 -1.31 -16.83
N LYS A 140 3.94 -1.47 -16.47
CA LYS A 140 3.10 -0.34 -16.06
C LYS A 140 3.51 0.10 -14.66
N SER A 141 3.83 1.39 -14.51
CA SER A 141 4.04 2.01 -13.20
C SER A 141 2.69 2.25 -12.51
N ALA A 142 2.17 1.21 -11.83
CA ALA A 142 0.99 1.28 -10.95
C ALA A 142 1.26 0.43 -9.70
N SER A 143 0.91 0.95 -8.52
CA SER A 143 1.01 0.17 -7.29
C SER A 143 -0.06 -0.93 -7.29
N CYS A 144 0.25 -2.10 -6.71
CA CYS A 144 -0.74 -3.17 -6.53
C CYS A 144 -2.01 -2.63 -5.85
N THR A 145 -1.84 -1.78 -4.84
CA THR A 145 -2.93 -1.19 -4.07
C THR A 145 -3.81 -0.22 -4.86
N ASP A 146 -3.34 0.35 -5.96
CA ASP A 146 -4.14 1.27 -6.79
C ASP A 146 -5.33 0.54 -7.43
N CYS A 147 -5.14 -0.73 -7.81
CA CYS A 147 -6.18 -1.56 -8.42
C CYS A 147 -6.80 -2.55 -7.43
N HIS A 148 -6.01 -3.13 -6.54
CA HIS A 148 -6.48 -4.17 -5.63
C HIS A 148 -7.05 -3.65 -4.33
N MET A 149 -6.77 -2.39 -3.96
CA MET A 149 -7.33 -1.76 -2.76
C MET A 149 -7.92 -0.38 -3.10
N PRO A 150 -8.83 -0.30 -4.09
CA PRO A 150 -9.38 0.98 -4.52
C PRO A 150 -10.22 1.62 -3.40
N ARG A 151 -10.52 2.91 -3.55
CA ARG A 151 -11.35 3.62 -2.58
C ARG A 151 -12.84 3.28 -2.75
N ALA A 152 -13.24 2.10 -2.28
CA ALA A 152 -14.62 1.61 -2.32
C ALA A 152 -15.37 1.78 -0.97
N LYS A 153 -14.73 2.38 0.05
CA LYS A 153 -15.32 2.57 1.37
C LYS A 153 -15.57 4.02 1.69
N LYS A 154 -16.72 4.31 2.25
CA LYS A 154 -17.18 5.67 2.55
C LYS A 154 -17.27 5.91 4.04
N THR A 155 -16.54 6.91 4.53
CA THR A 155 -16.76 7.51 5.86
C THR A 155 -17.54 8.81 5.79
N ALA A 156 -17.23 9.69 4.84
CA ALA A 156 -17.83 11.01 4.73
C ALA A 156 -18.12 11.37 3.27
N VAL A 157 -17.12 11.27 2.39
CA VAL A 157 -17.22 11.75 1.02
C VAL A 157 -17.12 10.61 0.00
N SER A 158 -17.82 10.82 -1.10
CA SER A 158 -17.71 9.98 -2.28
C SER A 158 -17.95 10.82 -3.52
N GLN A 159 -17.37 10.39 -4.62
CA GLN A 159 -17.42 11.05 -5.90
C GLN A 159 -17.71 10.04 -7.01
N THR A 160 -18.48 10.49 -7.99
CA THR A 160 -18.58 9.83 -9.29
C THR A 160 -17.61 10.54 -10.22
N ILE A 161 -16.69 9.80 -10.85
CA ILE A 161 -15.64 10.34 -11.72
C ILE A 161 -15.86 9.74 -13.10
N GLY A 162 -16.53 10.50 -13.98
CA GLY A 162 -17.04 9.99 -15.24
C GLY A 162 -17.94 8.77 -15.02
N THR A 163 -17.54 7.61 -15.54
CA THR A 163 -18.24 6.32 -15.37
C THR A 163 -17.83 5.56 -14.11
N GLY A 164 -16.84 6.04 -13.33
CA GLY A 164 -16.33 5.36 -12.14
C GLY A 164 -16.77 5.95 -10.81
N TYR A 165 -16.47 5.24 -9.72
CA TYR A 165 -16.78 5.64 -8.35
C TYR A 165 -15.56 5.64 -7.46
N LYS A 166 -15.44 6.66 -6.60
CA LYS A 166 -14.34 6.80 -5.65
C LYS A 166 -14.86 7.36 -4.33
N ALA A 167 -14.57 6.67 -3.23
CA ALA A 167 -14.84 7.13 -1.89
C ALA A 167 -13.55 7.66 -1.22
N ASP A 168 -13.55 7.83 0.10
CA ASP A 168 -12.43 8.39 0.87
C ASP A 168 -11.47 7.33 1.42
N LEU A 169 -11.92 6.08 1.62
CA LEU A 169 -11.12 5.03 2.24
C LEU A 169 -10.93 3.81 1.33
N THR A 170 -9.74 3.20 1.40
CA THR A 170 -9.36 2.01 0.62
C THR A 170 -10.00 0.74 1.17
N THR A 171 -10.48 -0.12 0.27
CA THR A 171 -11.01 -1.44 0.61
C THR A 171 -9.91 -2.44 0.91
N HIS A 172 -10.21 -3.43 1.76
CA HIS A 172 -9.39 -4.62 1.97
C HIS A 172 -9.96 -5.84 1.23
N LEU A 173 -10.99 -5.65 0.40
CA LEU A 173 -11.41 -6.64 -0.60
C LEU A 173 -10.43 -6.59 -1.79
N ILE A 174 -9.49 -7.53 -1.80
CA ILE A 174 -8.37 -7.53 -2.75
C ILE A 174 -8.73 -8.13 -4.12
N LYS A 175 -9.74 -9.01 -4.15
CA LYS A 175 -10.14 -9.70 -5.39
C LYS A 175 -10.97 -8.78 -6.26
N ILE A 176 -10.61 -8.68 -7.53
CA ILE A 176 -11.33 -7.91 -8.55
C ILE A 176 -12.33 -8.83 -9.25
N GLU A 177 -13.56 -8.35 -9.44
CA GLU A 177 -14.52 -8.90 -10.40
C GLU A 177 -14.16 -8.40 -11.79
N THR A 178 -13.74 -9.29 -12.69
CA THR A 178 -13.21 -8.91 -14.00
C THR A 178 -14.27 -8.86 -15.09
N ARG A 179 -15.50 -9.31 -14.82
CA ARG A 179 -16.64 -9.18 -15.73
C ARG A 179 -17.19 -7.75 -15.69
N PRO A 180 -17.89 -7.29 -16.73
CA PRO A 180 -18.41 -5.92 -16.83
C PRO A 180 -19.68 -5.76 -15.98
N TYR A 181 -19.60 -6.09 -14.70
CA TYR A 181 -20.72 -5.99 -13.78
C TYR A 181 -20.72 -4.62 -13.10
N PRO A 182 -21.88 -3.93 -13.06
CA PRO A 182 -21.96 -2.60 -12.51
C PRO A 182 -21.76 -2.62 -11.00
N ARG A 183 -21.35 -1.49 -10.44
CA ARG A 183 -21.15 -1.24 -9.01
C ARG A 183 -22.19 -1.92 -8.12
N ASP A 184 -23.48 -1.80 -8.45
CA ASP A 184 -24.55 -2.29 -7.58
C ASP A 184 -24.60 -3.83 -7.48
N SER A 185 -24.01 -4.55 -8.45
CA SER A 185 -23.84 -6.00 -8.40
C SER A 185 -22.90 -6.49 -7.30
N MET A 186 -22.04 -5.59 -6.78
CA MET A 186 -21.14 -5.85 -5.66
C MET A 186 -21.91 -6.09 -4.36
N PHE A 187 -23.16 -5.62 -4.28
CA PHE A 187 -23.96 -5.67 -3.06
C PHE A 187 -25.11 -6.66 -3.18
N ASN A 188 -25.67 -7.05 -2.04
CA ASN A 188 -26.93 -7.80 -2.02
C ASN A 188 -28.08 -6.93 -2.56
N ALA A 189 -29.23 -7.55 -2.85
CA ALA A 189 -30.39 -6.84 -3.41
C ALA A 189 -30.88 -5.66 -2.54
N ALA A 190 -30.66 -5.72 -1.23
CA ALA A 190 -31.01 -4.64 -0.29
C ALA A 190 -29.95 -3.51 -0.23
N GLY A 191 -28.77 -3.69 -0.85
CA GLY A 191 -27.66 -2.74 -0.76
C GLY A 191 -27.03 -2.62 0.64
N THR A 192 -27.33 -3.55 1.55
CA THR A 192 -26.93 -3.51 2.97
C THR A 192 -25.67 -4.31 3.28
N LEU A 193 -25.30 -5.24 2.40
CA LEU A 193 -24.10 -6.07 2.53
C LEU A 193 -23.38 -6.20 1.20
N VAL A 194 -22.06 -6.35 1.23
CA VAL A 194 -21.30 -6.86 0.07
C VAL A 194 -21.75 -8.29 -0.21
N LYS A 195 -21.97 -8.60 -1.48
CA LYS A 195 -22.30 -9.94 -1.96
C LYS A 195 -21.04 -10.81 -1.94
N LEU A 196 -21.15 -11.97 -1.30
CA LEU A 196 -20.10 -12.99 -1.26
C LEU A 196 -20.41 -14.11 -2.27
N ASP A 197 -19.37 -14.76 -2.80
CA ASP A 197 -19.54 -15.99 -3.58
C ASP A 197 -19.78 -17.22 -2.68
N GLU A 198 -19.96 -18.39 -3.30
CA GLU A 198 -20.21 -19.66 -2.60
C GLU A 198 -19.13 -20.06 -1.59
N ASN A 199 -17.92 -19.50 -1.74
CA ASN A 199 -16.80 -19.72 -0.81
C ASN A 199 -16.71 -18.63 0.27
N GLY A 200 -17.72 -17.75 0.36
CA GLY A 200 -17.73 -16.63 1.30
C GLY A 200 -16.76 -15.52 0.94
N LEU A 201 -16.36 -15.38 -0.33
CA LEU A 201 -15.38 -14.39 -0.78
C LEU A 201 -16.03 -13.19 -1.47
N GLY A 202 -15.60 -11.99 -1.09
CA GLY A 202 -16.03 -10.72 -1.68
C GLY A 202 -15.15 -10.29 -2.85
N ARG A 203 -15.70 -9.44 -3.72
CA ARG A 203 -14.99 -8.88 -4.89
C ARG A 203 -15.33 -7.41 -5.07
N VAL A 204 -14.41 -6.66 -5.67
CA VAL A 204 -14.59 -5.26 -6.04
C VAL A 204 -14.80 -5.15 -7.55
N THR A 205 -15.80 -4.37 -7.98
CA THR A 205 -16.13 -4.20 -9.40
C THR A 205 -15.22 -3.20 -10.10
N LEU A 206 -15.18 -3.28 -11.42
CA LEU A 206 -14.29 -2.45 -12.26
C LEU A 206 -14.60 -0.95 -12.20
N ASP A 207 -15.83 -0.56 -11.82
CA ASP A 207 -16.18 0.85 -11.64
C ASP A 207 -15.42 1.53 -10.49
N PHE A 208 -14.96 0.75 -9.50
CA PHE A 208 -14.08 1.22 -8.44
C PHE A 208 -12.60 1.10 -8.81
N VAL A 209 -12.25 0.10 -9.61
CA VAL A 209 -10.86 -0.29 -9.88
C VAL A 209 -10.26 0.50 -11.04
N CYS A 210 -10.95 0.55 -12.19
CA CYS A 210 -10.40 1.08 -13.43
C CYS A 210 -10.95 2.47 -13.74
N LEU A 211 -12.28 2.62 -13.66
CA LEU A 211 -12.98 3.79 -14.17
C LEU A 211 -12.69 5.11 -13.43
N PRO A 212 -12.23 5.16 -12.16
CA PRO A 212 -11.81 6.43 -11.55
C PRO A 212 -10.60 7.07 -12.23
N CYS A 213 -9.74 6.26 -12.87
CA CYS A 213 -8.60 6.75 -13.66
C CYS A 213 -8.93 6.82 -15.16
N HIS A 214 -9.83 5.95 -15.62
CA HIS A 214 -10.26 5.82 -17.02
C HIS A 214 -11.69 6.30 -17.21
N SER A 215 -11.96 7.53 -16.75
CA SER A 215 -13.31 8.07 -16.56
C SER A 215 -14.17 8.23 -17.82
N THR A 216 -13.56 8.15 -19.00
CA THR A 216 -14.25 8.23 -20.30
C THR A 216 -14.60 6.85 -20.88
N ASN A 217 -14.08 5.76 -20.28
CA ASN A 217 -14.30 4.40 -20.76
C ASN A 217 -15.46 3.73 -20.02
N ASP A 218 -15.89 2.56 -20.49
CA ASP A 218 -16.97 1.79 -19.88
C ASP A 218 -16.49 0.48 -19.24
N LEU A 219 -17.44 -0.26 -18.66
CA LEU A 219 -17.19 -1.55 -18.03
C LEU A 219 -16.71 -2.62 -19.01
N ASN A 220 -17.16 -2.58 -20.26
CA ASN A 220 -16.74 -3.55 -21.28
C ASN A 220 -15.28 -3.35 -21.63
N TRP A 221 -14.87 -2.10 -21.82
CA TRP A 221 -13.47 -1.71 -21.98
C TRP A 221 -12.65 -2.16 -20.77
N ALA A 222 -13.08 -1.86 -19.54
CA ALA A 222 -12.33 -2.28 -18.36
C ALA A 222 -12.20 -3.81 -18.28
N SER A 223 -13.26 -4.54 -18.61
CA SER A 223 -13.31 -6.00 -18.58
C SER A 223 -12.37 -6.63 -19.60
N SER A 224 -12.22 -6.03 -20.79
CA SER A 224 -11.33 -6.56 -21.84
C SER A 224 -9.86 -6.57 -21.43
N TYR A 225 -9.45 -5.70 -20.49
CA TYR A 225 -8.09 -5.69 -19.94
C TYR A 225 -7.99 -6.48 -18.63
N ALA A 226 -9.01 -6.44 -17.77
CA ALA A 226 -8.92 -6.97 -16.41
C ALA A 226 -8.71 -8.49 -16.36
N GLN A 227 -9.31 -9.24 -17.28
CA GLN A 227 -9.16 -10.69 -17.30
C GLN A 227 -7.76 -11.11 -17.75
N GLY A 228 -6.99 -11.70 -16.83
CA GLY A 228 -5.64 -12.17 -17.13
C GLY A 228 -4.63 -11.04 -17.35
N ILE A 229 -4.88 -9.83 -16.84
CA ILE A 229 -4.03 -8.66 -17.09
C ILE A 229 -2.54 -8.90 -16.80
N HIS A 230 -2.20 -9.70 -15.78
CA HIS A 230 -0.82 -10.02 -15.41
C HIS A 230 -0.15 -11.02 -16.36
N THR A 231 -0.92 -11.87 -17.06
CA THR A 231 -0.38 -12.85 -18.02
C THR A 231 -0.42 -12.30 -19.44
N ASN A 232 -1.49 -11.60 -19.78
CA ASN A 232 -1.74 -11.09 -21.12
C ASN A 232 -0.94 -9.82 -21.38
N GLY A 233 -0.73 -8.99 -20.35
CA GLY A 233 -0.14 -7.66 -20.48
C GLY A 233 -1.08 -6.68 -21.18
N ILE A 234 -0.60 -5.46 -21.40
CA ILE A 234 -1.32 -4.39 -22.11
C ILE A 234 -0.52 -4.01 -23.35
N VAL A 235 -1.13 -4.14 -24.53
CA VAL A 235 -0.56 -3.62 -25.77
C VAL A 235 -0.75 -2.11 -25.79
N VAL A 236 0.34 -1.35 -25.96
CA VAL A 236 0.32 0.11 -26.03
C VAL A 236 0.72 0.60 -27.43
N GLY A 237 0.07 1.66 -27.90
CA GLY A 237 0.43 2.32 -29.15
C GLY A 237 1.75 3.08 -29.04
N VAL A 238 2.42 3.32 -30.18
CA VAL A 238 3.74 4.00 -30.24
C VAL A 238 3.69 5.43 -29.69
N ASP A 239 2.51 6.06 -29.65
CA ASP A 239 2.28 7.41 -29.13
C ASP A 239 1.92 7.49 -27.64
N ASP A 240 1.58 6.37 -26.97
CA ASP A 240 1.29 6.34 -25.53
C ASP A 240 2.57 6.12 -24.71
N LYS A 241 3.58 6.98 -24.91
CA LYS A 241 4.80 7.05 -24.09
C LYS A 241 4.52 7.64 -22.71
N HIS A 242 3.62 7.04 -21.94
CA HIS A 242 3.76 7.10 -20.49
C HIS A 242 5.02 6.32 -20.13
N THR A 243 5.96 6.96 -19.41
CA THR A 243 7.31 6.47 -19.07
C THR A 243 7.37 4.96 -18.86
N ILE A 244 7.68 4.25 -19.94
CA ILE A 244 7.86 2.81 -19.93
C ILE A 244 9.24 2.58 -19.31
N ILE A 245 9.27 1.93 -18.16
CA ILE A 245 10.53 1.59 -17.50
C ILE A 245 10.93 0.19 -17.93
N THR A 246 12.02 0.13 -18.69
CA THR A 246 12.57 -1.10 -19.27
C THR A 246 13.84 -1.53 -18.58
N GLU A 247 14.50 -0.61 -17.89
CA GLU A 247 15.82 -0.81 -17.30
C GLU A 247 15.86 -0.26 -15.88
N TYR A 248 16.76 -0.81 -15.07
CA TYR A 248 17.11 -0.23 -13.79
C TYR A 248 17.89 1.06 -14.02
N ALA A 249 17.53 2.13 -13.31
CA ALA A 249 18.28 3.38 -13.37
C ALA A 249 18.37 4.03 -11.99
N LEU A 250 19.54 4.57 -11.65
CA LEU A 250 19.72 5.47 -10.50
C LEU A 250 19.97 6.87 -11.05
N SER A 251 19.16 7.85 -10.63
CA SER A 251 19.31 9.26 -11.01
C SER A 251 20.21 10.01 -10.04
N GLN A 252 20.79 11.12 -10.50
CA GLN A 252 21.48 12.06 -9.62
C GLN A 252 20.48 12.64 -8.60
N ASN A 253 20.85 12.67 -7.32
CA ASN A 253 20.04 13.27 -6.27
C ASN A 253 19.81 14.78 -6.56
N TYR A 254 18.65 15.30 -6.19
CA TYR A 254 18.31 16.71 -6.38
C TYR A 254 17.61 17.30 -5.15
N PRO A 255 18.05 18.47 -4.64
CA PRO A 255 19.21 19.24 -5.10
C PRO A 255 20.54 18.50 -4.84
N ASN A 256 21.60 18.86 -5.59
CA ASN A 256 22.98 18.46 -5.32
C ASN A 256 23.94 19.58 -5.80
N PRO A 257 24.69 20.27 -4.92
CA PRO A 257 24.74 20.08 -3.48
C PRO A 257 23.40 20.33 -2.75
N PHE A 258 23.24 19.80 -1.55
CA PHE A 258 21.98 19.87 -0.79
C PHE A 258 22.19 20.34 0.66
N ASN A 259 21.14 20.87 1.29
CA ASN A 259 21.13 21.33 2.69
C ASN A 259 19.73 21.21 3.33
N PRO A 260 19.55 20.47 4.43
CA PRO A 260 20.17 19.18 4.72
C PRO A 260 19.43 18.02 4.03
N THR A 261 18.42 18.32 3.19
CA THR A 261 17.56 17.30 2.55
C THR A 261 17.74 17.25 1.03
N THR A 262 17.65 16.06 0.47
CA THR A 262 17.70 15.82 -0.99
C THR A 262 16.77 14.67 -1.38
N LYS A 263 16.49 14.54 -2.68
CA LYS A 263 15.66 13.47 -3.25
C LYS A 263 16.49 12.59 -4.17
N ILE A 264 16.49 11.29 -3.92
CA ILE A 264 17.13 10.26 -4.75
C ILE A 264 16.04 9.58 -5.57
N ARG A 265 16.16 9.65 -6.89
CA ARG A 265 15.23 8.98 -7.83
C ARG A 265 15.87 7.76 -8.44
N PHE A 266 15.08 6.71 -8.62
CA PHE A 266 15.51 5.52 -9.33
C PHE A 266 14.31 4.83 -9.98
N ASP A 267 14.61 4.07 -11.01
CA ASP A 267 13.63 3.38 -11.83
C ASP A 267 13.85 1.87 -11.69
N LEU A 268 12.77 1.14 -11.46
CA LEU A 268 12.77 -0.32 -11.40
C LEU A 268 11.93 -0.85 -12.55
N PRO A 269 12.48 -1.68 -13.46
CA PRO A 269 11.69 -2.25 -14.54
C PRO A 269 10.66 -3.21 -14.00
N LYS A 270 11.02 -4.07 -13.04
CA LYS A 270 10.12 -5.00 -12.37
C LYS A 270 10.14 -4.76 -10.86
N THR A 271 9.27 -5.45 -10.13
CA THR A 271 9.40 -5.48 -8.67
C THR A 271 10.70 -6.19 -8.27
N SER A 272 11.45 -5.56 -7.39
CA SER A 272 12.77 -6.04 -6.98
C SER A 272 12.98 -5.84 -5.48
N GLU A 273 13.85 -6.66 -4.89
CA GLU A 273 14.36 -6.40 -3.55
C GLU A 273 15.37 -5.26 -3.62
N VAL A 274 15.03 -4.12 -3.03
CA VAL A 274 15.80 -2.88 -3.15
C VAL A 274 16.49 -2.55 -1.84
N THR A 275 17.79 -2.32 -1.93
CA THR A 275 18.60 -1.73 -0.87
C THR A 275 19.19 -0.41 -1.35
N LEU A 276 18.85 0.69 -0.67
CA LEU A 276 19.44 2.02 -0.90
C LEU A 276 20.21 2.45 0.35
N GLU A 277 21.52 2.54 0.22
CA GLU A 277 22.42 2.81 1.34
C GLU A 277 23.29 4.05 1.07
N ILE A 278 23.60 4.76 2.15
CA ILE A 278 24.48 5.94 2.15
C ILE A 278 25.80 5.55 2.79
N TYR A 279 26.89 5.96 2.15
CA TYR A 279 28.26 5.70 2.54
C TYR A 279 29.04 7.01 2.63
N SER A 280 30.00 7.08 3.54
CA SER A 280 31.03 8.13 3.55
C SER A 280 32.00 7.94 2.38
N ILE A 281 32.83 8.96 2.13
CA ILE A 281 33.89 8.85 1.12
C ILE A 281 34.94 7.77 1.45
N SER A 282 35.09 7.41 2.72
CA SER A 282 35.96 6.32 3.18
C SER A 282 35.31 4.93 3.08
N GLY A 283 34.06 4.85 2.58
CA GLY A 283 33.32 3.59 2.41
C GLY A 283 32.60 3.10 3.66
N GLU A 284 32.55 3.90 4.73
CA GLU A 284 31.79 3.55 5.93
C GLU A 284 30.28 3.74 5.68
N LYS A 285 29.47 2.75 6.04
CA LYS A 285 28.01 2.84 5.87
C LYS A 285 27.41 3.79 6.92
N MET A 286 26.79 4.87 6.45
CA MET A 286 26.19 5.92 7.29
C MET A 286 24.71 5.67 7.56
N ALA A 287 23.97 5.15 6.58
CA ALA A 287 22.55 4.89 6.71
C ALA A 287 22.06 3.86 5.67
N THR A 288 20.99 3.15 6.02
CA THR A 288 20.17 2.40 5.06
C THR A 288 18.83 3.13 4.94
N LEU A 289 18.55 3.71 3.77
CA LEU A 289 17.33 4.46 3.50
C LEU A 289 16.17 3.55 3.10
N ILE A 290 16.50 2.47 2.39
CA ILE A 290 15.55 1.47 1.89
C ILE A 290 16.20 0.11 2.07
N SER A 291 15.42 -0.86 2.54
CA SER A 291 15.79 -2.28 2.59
C SER A 291 14.50 -3.10 2.57
N ASN A 292 13.81 -3.07 1.44
CA ASN A 292 12.53 -3.76 1.24
C ASN A 292 12.29 -4.07 -0.23
N ILE A 293 11.25 -4.86 -0.50
CA ILE A 293 10.80 -5.11 -1.87
C ILE A 293 10.01 -3.87 -2.33
N MET A 294 10.26 -3.43 -3.56
CA MET A 294 9.63 -2.24 -4.15
C MET A 294 9.03 -2.56 -5.53
N PRO A 295 7.81 -2.09 -5.83
CA PRO A 295 7.14 -2.41 -7.09
C PRO A 295 7.82 -1.80 -8.31
N ALA A 296 7.54 -2.31 -9.50
CA ALA A 296 7.97 -1.69 -10.76
C ALA A 296 7.54 -0.21 -10.87
N GLY A 297 8.40 0.59 -11.48
CA GLY A 297 8.15 2.01 -11.73
C GLY A 297 9.21 2.94 -11.16
N GLN A 298 8.90 4.24 -11.21
CA GLN A 298 9.79 5.29 -10.74
C GLN A 298 9.57 5.55 -9.25
N HIS A 299 10.67 5.56 -8.51
CA HIS A 299 10.71 5.80 -7.08
C HIS A 299 11.45 7.07 -6.75
N ASN A 300 11.09 7.65 -5.61
CA ASN A 300 11.67 8.89 -5.13
C ASN A 300 11.75 8.86 -3.60
N VAL A 301 12.97 8.85 -3.06
CA VAL A 301 13.25 8.77 -1.63
C VAL A 301 13.95 10.03 -1.15
N THR A 302 13.40 10.64 -0.12
CA THR A 302 13.99 11.81 0.53
C THR A 302 15.02 11.36 1.54
N PHE A 303 16.23 11.89 1.45
CA PHE A 303 17.28 11.73 2.43
C PHE A 303 17.41 13.02 3.26
N ASP A 304 17.43 12.89 4.59
CA ASP A 304 17.72 13.97 5.53
C ASP A 304 19.05 13.70 6.21
N ALA A 305 20.03 14.57 5.96
CA ALA A 305 21.39 14.45 6.45
C ALA A 305 21.69 15.42 7.60
N SER A 306 20.67 15.90 8.33
CA SER A 306 20.84 16.88 9.42
C SER A 306 21.85 16.43 10.48
N SER A 307 21.95 15.13 10.74
CA SER A 307 22.89 14.52 11.69
C SER A 307 24.30 14.30 11.14
N LEU A 308 24.54 14.53 9.84
CA LEU A 308 25.83 14.30 9.20
C LEU A 308 26.62 15.62 9.02
N PRO A 309 27.96 15.60 9.07
CA PRO A 309 28.79 16.78 8.78
C PRO A 309 28.74 17.15 7.29
N SER A 310 29.03 18.42 6.95
CA SER A 310 29.21 18.82 5.55
C SER A 310 30.30 17.97 4.89
N GLY A 311 30.08 17.56 3.65
CA GLY A 311 31.03 16.67 2.99
C GLY A 311 30.47 15.94 1.79
N VAL A 312 31.28 15.01 1.28
CA VAL A 312 30.95 14.18 0.13
C VAL A 312 30.50 12.80 0.62
N TYR A 313 29.38 12.34 0.09
CA TYR A 313 28.80 11.04 0.38
C TYR A 313 28.53 10.27 -0.91
N ILE A 314 28.43 8.95 -0.81
CA ILE A 314 28.05 8.06 -1.90
C ILE A 314 26.74 7.40 -1.51
N TYR A 315 25.80 7.32 -2.44
CA TYR A 315 24.63 6.47 -2.29
C TYR A 315 24.70 5.34 -3.30
N LYS A 316 24.37 4.13 -2.85
CA LYS A 316 24.38 2.91 -3.64
C LYS A 316 22.98 2.31 -3.63
N LEU A 317 22.46 2.07 -4.83
CA LEU A 317 21.26 1.29 -5.07
C LEU A 317 21.68 -0.12 -5.49
N SER A 318 21.11 -1.13 -4.83
CA SER A 318 21.16 -2.52 -5.25
C SER A 318 19.73 -3.02 -5.43
N ALA A 319 19.44 -3.63 -6.58
CA ALA A 319 18.13 -4.18 -6.91
C ALA A 319 18.32 -5.45 -7.76
N ASP A 320 18.00 -6.62 -7.22
CA ASP A 320 18.33 -7.91 -7.83
C ASP A 320 19.82 -7.97 -8.27
N ASP A 321 20.11 -8.19 -9.55
CA ASP A 321 21.47 -8.20 -10.12
C ASP A 321 22.01 -6.80 -10.48
N PHE A 322 21.19 -5.76 -10.38
CA PHE A 322 21.60 -4.38 -10.67
C PHE A 322 22.24 -3.72 -9.46
N SER A 323 23.38 -3.07 -9.67
CA SER A 323 23.98 -2.19 -8.67
C SER A 323 24.53 -0.92 -9.31
N SER A 324 24.18 0.23 -8.73
CA SER A 324 24.67 1.54 -9.20
C SER A 324 24.92 2.45 -8.01
N SER A 325 25.99 3.25 -8.10
CA SER A 325 26.37 4.23 -7.08
C SER A 325 26.53 5.62 -7.67
N LYS A 326 26.20 6.64 -6.88
CA LYS A 326 26.40 8.05 -7.25
C LYS A 326 26.87 8.88 -6.05
N LYS A 327 27.52 10.00 -6.35
CA LYS A 327 28.07 10.93 -5.38
C LYS A 327 27.07 12.05 -5.07
N MET A 328 27.00 12.48 -3.81
CA MET A 328 26.26 13.67 -3.39
C MET A 328 27.10 14.55 -2.46
N VAL A 329 26.79 15.84 -2.41
CA VAL A 329 27.53 16.85 -1.65
C VAL A 329 26.58 17.53 -0.67
N LEU A 330 26.83 17.39 0.62
CA LEU A 330 26.11 18.08 1.69
C LEU A 330 26.81 19.39 2.00
N LEU A 331 26.06 20.50 1.93
CA LEU A 331 26.47 21.80 2.42
C LEU A 331 25.62 22.14 3.64
N LYS A 332 26.24 22.54 4.73
CA LYS A 332 25.57 23.21 5.86
C LYS A 332 25.84 24.70 5.78
#